data_AF-A0A8T0QVZ8-F1
#
_entry.id   AF-A0A8T0QVZ8-F1
#
_cell.length_a   1.000
_cell.length_b   1.000
_cell.length_c   1.000
_cell.angle_alpha   90.00
_cell.angle_beta   90.00
_cell.angle_gamma   90.00
#
_symmetry.space_group_name_H-M   'P 1'
#
loop_
_entity.id
_entity.type
_entity.pdbx_description
1 polymer ?
#
loop_
_entity_poly.entity_id
_entity_poly.type
_entity_poly.pdbx_seq_one_letter_code
_entity_poly.pdbx_strand_id
1 'polypeptide(L)'
;MGRDTSKQAKKKAASASSECVSKMHDLSIQKIELFKETEGERKARLDEIVTLEKVKVEEVREHCKKMLDIERERLALDKQRFHKEAEKKEKKEDERILAINLDQCLPMQCVYYQALQEDIIQKLMSQRRGPTQ
;
A
#
# COMPACT_ATOMS: atom_id res chain seq x y z
N MET A 1 88.25 40.96 5.08
CA MET A 1 87.15 40.09 4.56
C MET A 1 86.36 39.54 5.74
N GLY A 2 85.43 40.31 6.32
CA GLY A 2 84.58 39.85 7.43
C GLY A 2 83.12 39.88 7.00
N ARG A 3 82.52 38.72 6.72
CA ARG A 3 81.09 38.62 6.40
C ARG A 3 80.31 38.66 7.71
N ASP A 4 79.42 39.64 7.81
CA ASP A 4 78.51 39.90 8.92
C ASP A 4 77.46 38.77 9.02
N THR A 5 77.79 37.72 9.78
CA THR A 5 76.97 36.50 9.96
C THR A 5 75.61 36.79 10.61
N SER A 6 75.48 37.92 11.31
CA SER A 6 74.28 38.31 12.03
C SER A 6 73.10 38.69 11.09
N LYS A 7 73.38 39.27 9.91
CA LYS A 7 72.35 39.57 8.90
C LYS A 7 71.83 38.32 8.19
N GLN A 8 72.67 37.31 7.99
CA GLN A 8 72.24 36.02 7.42
C GLN A 8 71.38 35.20 8.39
N ALA A 9 71.70 35.23 9.69
CA ALA A 9 70.91 34.55 10.71
C ALA A 9 69.49 35.13 10.81
N LYS A 10 69.33 36.46 10.82
CA LYS A 10 68.01 37.11 10.80
C LYS A 10 67.20 36.80 9.52
N LYS A 11 67.84 36.72 8.36
CA LYS A 11 67.17 36.39 7.09
C LYS A 11 66.72 34.92 7.05
N LYS A 12 67.50 33.98 7.59
CA LYS A 12 67.12 32.57 7.76
C LYS A 12 66.01 32.38 8.80
N ALA A 13 66.04 33.10 9.92
CA ALA A 13 64.98 33.04 10.93
C ALA A 13 63.65 33.63 10.44
N ALA A 14 63.70 34.74 9.69
CA ALA A 14 62.51 35.30 9.02
C ALA A 14 61.96 34.37 7.93
N SER A 15 62.83 33.71 7.15
CA SER A 15 62.43 32.67 6.17
C SER A 15 61.80 31.46 6.85
N ALA A 16 62.39 30.98 7.96
CA ALA A 16 61.84 29.87 8.73
C ALA A 16 60.48 30.20 9.36
N SER A 17 60.27 31.45 9.79
CA SER A 17 58.98 31.93 10.29
C SER A 17 57.93 32.02 9.18
N SER A 18 58.28 32.51 7.98
CA SER A 18 57.32 32.57 6.86
C SER A 18 56.98 31.18 6.32
N GLU A 19 57.96 30.26 6.28
CA GLU A 19 57.74 28.86 5.94
C GLU A 19 56.86 28.15 6.97
N CYS A 20 57.04 28.45 8.27
CA CYS A 20 56.17 27.92 9.33
C CYS A 20 54.73 28.40 9.16
N VAL A 21 54.51 29.70 8.93
CA VAL A 21 53.18 30.28 8.71
C VAL A 21 52.53 29.72 7.43
N SER A 22 53.29 29.61 6.34
CA SER A 22 52.79 29.03 5.08
C SER A 22 52.35 27.57 5.28
N LYS A 23 53.17 26.75 5.96
CA LYS A 23 52.80 25.37 6.26
C LYS A 23 51.55 25.25 7.13
N MET A 24 51.39 26.13 8.12
CA MET A 24 50.18 26.14 8.95
C MET A 24 48.93 26.55 8.16
N HIS A 25 49.08 27.49 7.22
CA HIS A 25 48.00 27.89 6.32
C HIS A 25 47.62 26.74 5.37
N ASP A 26 48.61 26.08 4.77
CA ASP A 26 48.40 24.93 3.88
C ASP A 26 47.72 23.76 4.63
N LEU A 27 48.14 23.48 5.86
CA LEU A 27 47.48 22.50 6.73
C LEU A 27 46.04 22.89 7.08
N SER A 28 45.77 24.18 7.28
CA SER A 28 44.41 24.68 7.52
C SER A 28 43.52 24.48 6.29
N ILE A 29 44.04 24.69 5.08
CA ILE A 29 43.32 24.43 3.84
C ILE A 29 43.00 22.94 3.71
N GLN A 30 44.01 22.07 3.89
CA GLN A 30 43.82 20.61 3.81
C GLN A 30 42.76 20.12 4.82
N LYS A 31 42.74 20.67 6.03
CA LYS A 31 41.72 20.35 7.04
C LYS A 31 40.31 20.75 6.60
N ILE A 32 40.16 21.94 5.99
CA ILE A 32 38.87 22.40 5.46
C ILE A 32 38.40 21.51 4.30
N GLU A 33 39.32 21.10 3.42
CA GLU A 33 39.02 20.23 2.28
C GLU A 33 38.55 18.84 2.73
N LEU A 34 39.25 18.24 3.70
CA LEU A 34 38.83 16.97 4.33
C LEU A 34 37.43 17.05 4.94
N PHE A 35 37.09 18.16 5.61
CA PHE A 35 35.74 18.35 6.14
C PHE A 35 34.69 18.47 5.03
N LYS A 36 35.00 19.15 3.93
CA LYS A 36 34.06 19.26 2.79
C LYS A 36 33.82 17.91 2.11
N GLU A 37 34.86 17.11 1.92
CA GLU A 37 34.74 15.76 1.34
C GLU A 37 33.85 14.87 2.21
N THR A 38 34.08 14.86 3.54
CA THR A 38 33.26 14.11 4.49
C THR A 38 31.82 14.66 4.62
N GLU A 39 31.61 15.97 4.44
CA GLU A 39 30.26 16.55 4.35
C GLU A 39 29.52 16.09 3.09
N GLY A 40 30.21 16.01 1.96
CA GLY A 40 29.67 15.51 0.69
C GLY A 40 29.20 14.06 0.81
N GLU A 41 30.02 13.18 1.37
CA GLU A 41 29.65 11.79 1.63
C GLU A 41 28.47 11.66 2.59
N ARG A 42 28.44 12.47 3.66
CA ARG A 42 27.33 12.47 4.61
C ARG A 42 26.02 12.92 3.95
N LYS A 43 26.08 13.93 3.09
CA LYS A 43 24.93 14.37 2.32
C LYS A 43 24.44 13.27 1.38
N ALA A 44 25.34 12.61 0.65
CA ALA A 44 24.98 11.49 -0.22
C ALA A 44 24.29 10.34 0.55
N ARG A 45 24.80 9.99 1.74
CA ARG A 45 24.17 8.99 2.61
C ARG A 45 22.78 9.42 3.09
N LEU A 46 22.59 10.70 3.43
CA LEU A 46 21.28 11.22 3.82
C LEU A 46 20.29 11.20 2.64
N ASP A 47 20.74 11.58 1.44
CA ASP A 47 19.92 11.52 0.23
C ASP A 47 19.50 10.08 -0.07
N GLU A 48 20.39 9.10 0.09
CA GLU A 48 20.08 7.67 -0.04
C GLU A 48 19.08 7.17 1.01
N ILE A 49 19.21 7.59 2.27
CA ILE A 49 18.23 7.26 3.31
C ILE A 49 16.85 7.83 2.95
N VAL A 50 16.80 9.06 2.45
CA VAL A 50 15.54 9.70 2.05
C VAL A 50 14.91 9.00 0.85
N THR A 51 15.70 8.55 -0.13
CA THR A 51 15.15 7.79 -1.27
C THR A 51 14.63 6.42 -0.82
N LEU A 52 15.35 5.72 0.05
CA LEU A 52 14.91 4.44 0.60
C LEU A 52 13.61 4.57 1.41
N GLU A 53 13.49 5.59 2.26
CA GLU A 53 12.26 5.78 3.05
C GLU A 53 11.08 6.14 2.15
N LYS A 54 11.29 6.91 1.08
CA LYS A 54 10.24 7.17 0.08
C LYS A 54 9.76 5.89 -0.59
N VAL A 55 10.67 5.01 -1.01
CA VAL A 55 10.33 3.71 -1.62
C VAL A 55 9.54 2.87 -0.64
N LYS A 56 10.00 2.76 0.61
CA LYS A 56 9.33 1.99 1.66
C LYS A 56 7.91 2.48 1.93
N VAL A 57 7.70 3.80 2.02
CA VAL A 57 6.35 4.38 2.19
C VAL A 57 5.45 4.04 1.01
N GLU A 58 5.98 4.10 -0.20
CA GLU A 58 5.24 3.79 -1.42
C GLU A 58 4.87 2.31 -1.50
N GLU A 59 5.81 1.40 -1.20
CA GLU A 59 5.56 -0.04 -1.15
C GLU A 59 4.48 -0.41 -0.12
N VAL A 60 4.53 0.19 1.08
CA VAL A 60 3.49 -0.01 2.10
C VAL A 60 2.13 0.47 1.59
N ARG A 61 2.08 1.64 0.94
CA ARG A 61 0.85 2.19 0.36
C ARG A 61 0.27 1.28 -0.71
N GLU A 62 1.10 0.79 -1.62
CA GLU A 62 0.69 -0.15 -2.66
C GLU A 62 0.22 -1.49 -2.07
N HIS A 63 0.93 -2.01 -1.07
CA HIS A 63 0.55 -3.24 -0.39
C HIS A 63 -0.81 -3.10 0.30
N CYS A 64 -1.02 -2.02 1.06
CA CYS A 64 -2.31 -1.72 1.68
C CYS A 64 -3.44 -1.61 0.64
N LYS A 65 -3.18 -0.95 -0.50
CA LYS A 65 -4.16 -0.87 -1.59
C LYS A 65 -4.52 -2.25 -2.14
N LYS A 66 -3.52 -3.07 -2.46
CA LYS A 66 -3.72 -4.45 -2.96
C LYS A 66 -4.51 -5.30 -1.96
N MET A 67 -4.19 -5.22 -0.68
CA MET A 67 -4.92 -5.93 0.39
C MET A 67 -6.39 -5.53 0.46
N LEU A 68 -6.69 -4.22 0.34
CA LEU A 68 -8.07 -3.74 0.32
C LEU A 68 -8.84 -4.21 -0.91
N ASP A 69 -8.20 -4.24 -2.07
CA ASP A 69 -8.83 -4.70 -3.31
C ASP A 69 -9.16 -6.19 -3.25
N ILE A 70 -8.24 -7.02 -2.74
CA ILE A 70 -8.48 -8.46 -2.49
C ILE A 70 -9.64 -8.67 -1.51
N GLU A 71 -9.69 -7.90 -0.42
CA GLU A 71 -10.76 -7.99 0.58
C GLU A 71 -12.13 -7.62 -0.03
N ARG A 72 -12.18 -6.58 -0.87
CA ARG A 72 -13.40 -6.20 -1.58
C ARG A 72 -13.87 -7.29 -2.53
N GLU A 73 -12.96 -7.88 -3.30
CA GLU A 73 -13.29 -8.98 -4.22
C GLU A 73 -13.80 -10.20 -3.45
N ARG A 74 -13.16 -10.56 -2.33
CA ARG A 74 -13.63 -11.65 -1.45
C ARG A 74 -15.05 -11.39 -0.97
N LEU A 75 -15.33 -10.20 -0.45
CA LEU A 75 -16.67 -9.83 0.03
C LEU A 75 -17.71 -9.84 -1.11
N ALA A 76 -17.34 -9.44 -2.32
CA ALA A 76 -18.24 -9.50 -3.47
C ALA A 76 -18.60 -10.94 -3.85
N LEU A 77 -17.61 -11.84 -3.88
CA LEU A 77 -17.81 -13.26 -4.13
C LEU A 77 -18.65 -13.93 -3.04
N ASP A 78 -18.40 -13.58 -1.77
CA ASP A 78 -19.17 -14.08 -0.64
C ASP A 78 -20.64 -13.64 -0.73
N LYS A 79 -20.89 -12.36 -1.02
CA LYS A 79 -22.26 -11.85 -1.27
C LYS A 79 -22.94 -12.60 -2.40
N GLN A 80 -22.25 -12.80 -3.53
CA GLN A 80 -22.82 -13.54 -4.66
C GLN A 80 -23.15 -14.98 -4.28
N ARG A 81 -22.27 -15.65 -3.52
CA ARG A 81 -22.50 -17.00 -3.02
C ARG A 81 -23.72 -17.06 -2.10
N PHE A 82 -23.85 -16.13 -1.16
CA PHE A 82 -25.01 -16.05 -0.28
C PHE A 82 -26.31 -15.81 -1.04
N HIS A 83 -26.32 -14.91 -2.03
CA HIS A 83 -27.49 -14.70 -2.88
C HIS A 83 -27.86 -15.97 -3.66
N LYS A 84 -26.89 -16.62 -4.32
CA LYS A 84 -27.14 -17.87 -5.05
C LYS A 84 -27.64 -18.99 -4.14
N GLU A 85 -27.11 -19.09 -2.93
CA GLU A 85 -27.55 -20.09 -1.96
C GLU A 85 -28.96 -19.79 -1.45
N ALA A 86 -29.29 -18.53 -1.17
CA ALA A 86 -30.63 -18.10 -0.79
C ALA A 86 -31.64 -18.40 -1.90
N GLU A 87 -31.34 -18.02 -3.15
CA GLU A 87 -32.18 -18.33 -4.32
C GLU A 87 -32.37 -19.84 -4.50
N LYS A 88 -31.32 -20.64 -4.29
CA LYS A 88 -31.40 -22.10 -4.38
C LYS A 88 -32.29 -22.68 -3.27
N LYS A 89 -32.22 -22.14 -2.04
CA LYS A 89 -33.07 -22.56 -0.92
C LYS A 89 -34.52 -22.18 -1.16
N GLU A 90 -34.77 -20.96 -1.64
CA GLU A 90 -36.10 -20.47 -2.01
C GLU A 90 -36.72 -21.36 -3.11
N LYS A 91 -35.98 -21.62 -4.20
CA LYS A 91 -36.46 -22.52 -5.27
C LYS A 91 -36.79 -23.93 -4.77
N LYS A 92 -35.94 -24.48 -3.89
CA LYS A 92 -36.20 -25.80 -3.29
C LYS A 92 -37.45 -25.79 -2.40
N GLU A 93 -37.72 -24.69 -1.71
CA GLU A 93 -38.93 -24.55 -0.92
C GLU A 93 -40.17 -24.42 -1.80
N ASP A 94 -40.09 -23.58 -2.83
CA ASP A 94 -41.15 -23.43 -3.84
C ASP A 94 -41.46 -24.81 -4.49
N GLU A 95 -40.44 -25.57 -4.88
CA GLU A 95 -40.58 -26.94 -5.39
C GLU A 95 -41.22 -27.89 -4.36
N ARG A 96 -40.83 -27.79 -3.09
CA ARG A 96 -41.41 -28.59 -2.00
C ARG A 96 -42.90 -28.32 -1.85
N ILE A 97 -43.29 -27.04 -1.84
CA ILE A 97 -44.68 -26.59 -1.69
C ILE A 97 -45.51 -27.03 -2.90
N LEU A 98 -44.99 -26.89 -4.12
CA LEU A 98 -45.65 -27.35 -5.35
C LEU A 98 -45.82 -28.88 -5.39
N ALA A 99 -44.93 -29.64 -4.75
CA ALA A 99 -45.02 -31.09 -4.68
C ALA A 99 -46.05 -31.61 -3.66
N ILE A 100 -46.60 -30.75 -2.79
CA ILE A 100 -47.62 -31.15 -1.81
C ILE A 100 -48.91 -31.53 -2.54
N ASN A 101 -49.39 -32.75 -2.29
CA ASN A 101 -50.68 -33.21 -2.79
C ASN A 101 -51.82 -32.68 -1.90
N LEU A 102 -52.66 -31.80 -2.46
CA LEU A 102 -53.78 -31.17 -1.77
C LEU A 102 -54.89 -32.16 -1.39
N ASP A 103 -55.06 -33.27 -2.11
CA ASP A 103 -56.08 -34.29 -1.82
C ASP A 103 -55.77 -35.08 -0.54
N GLN A 104 -54.50 -35.08 -0.12
CA GLN A 104 -54.04 -35.75 1.10
C GLN A 104 -53.98 -34.78 2.29
N CYS A 105 -54.28 -33.50 2.09
CA CYS A 105 -54.22 -32.48 3.12
C CYS A 105 -55.55 -32.37 3.88
N LEU A 106 -55.48 -31.95 5.15
CA LEU A 106 -56.67 -31.55 5.90
C LEU A 106 -57.34 -30.34 5.23
N PRO A 107 -58.68 -30.14 5.36
CA PRO A 107 -59.39 -29.07 4.66
C PRO A 107 -58.76 -27.68 4.82
N MET A 108 -58.35 -27.32 6.05
CA MET A 108 -57.68 -26.05 6.32
C MET A 108 -56.27 -25.95 5.72
N GLN A 109 -55.53 -27.05 5.68
CA GLN A 109 -54.19 -27.09 5.07
C GLN A 109 -54.27 -27.05 3.54
N CYS A 110 -55.31 -27.65 2.96
CA CYS A 110 -55.56 -27.63 1.52
C CYS A 110 -55.72 -26.17 1.03
N VAL A 111 -56.57 -25.38 1.67
CA VAL A 111 -56.77 -23.95 1.34
C VAL A 111 -55.46 -23.16 1.49
N TYR A 112 -54.69 -23.43 2.55
CA TYR A 112 -53.42 -22.74 2.80
C TYR A 112 -52.36 -23.04 1.73
N TYR A 113 -52.10 -24.32 1.44
CA TYR A 113 -51.10 -24.70 0.44
C TYR A 113 -51.55 -24.38 -0.97
N GLN A 114 -52.86 -24.40 -1.27
CA GLN A 114 -53.39 -23.94 -2.54
C GLN A 114 -53.02 -22.47 -2.79
N ALA A 115 -53.25 -21.58 -1.82
CA ALA A 115 -52.89 -20.18 -1.94
C ALA A 115 -51.37 -19.99 -2.18
N LEU A 116 -50.53 -20.74 -1.46
CA LEU A 116 -49.08 -20.70 -1.66
C LEU A 116 -48.64 -21.20 -3.04
N GLN A 117 -49.24 -22.29 -3.53
CA GLN A 117 -48.95 -22.83 -4.86
C GLN A 117 -49.35 -21.83 -5.95
N GLU A 118 -50.51 -21.17 -5.82
CA GLU A 118 -50.97 -20.13 -6.73
C GLU A 118 -50.00 -18.93 -6.76
N ASP A 119 -49.56 -18.44 -5.60
CA ASP A 119 -48.58 -17.35 -5.49
C ASP A 119 -47.25 -17.71 -6.16
N ILE A 120 -46.74 -18.93 -5.95
CA ILE A 120 -45.51 -19.43 -6.60
C ILE A 120 -45.69 -19.48 -8.12
N ILE A 121 -46.82 -20.00 -8.61
CA ILE A 121 -47.12 -20.04 -10.05
C ILE A 121 -47.18 -18.63 -10.64
N GLN A 122 -47.81 -17.68 -9.96
CA GLN A 122 -47.86 -16.27 -10.39
C GLN A 122 -46.46 -15.66 -10.46
N LYS A 123 -45.63 -15.87 -9.44
CA LYS A 123 -44.23 -15.44 -9.42
C LYS A 123 -43.44 -15.99 -10.61
N LEU A 124 -43.60 -17.29 -10.91
CA LEU A 124 -42.96 -17.94 -12.06
C LEU A 124 -43.47 -17.40 -13.42
N MET A 125 -44.78 -17.11 -13.51
CA MET A 125 -45.36 -16.51 -14.71
C MET A 125 -44.86 -15.09 -14.95
N SER A 126 -44.73 -14.28 -13.89
CA SER A 126 -44.19 -12.91 -13.95
C SER A 126 -42.73 -12.91 -14.40
N GLN A 127 -41.92 -13.86 -13.91
CA GLN A 127 -40.54 -14.03 -14.37
C GLN A 127 -40.45 -14.42 -15.86
N ARG A 128 -41.42 -15.19 -16.36
CA ARG A 128 -41.47 -15.61 -17.78
C ARG A 128 -41.91 -14.51 -18.74
N ARG A 129 -42.69 -13.53 -18.28
CA ARG A 129 -43.18 -12.42 -19.12
C ARG A 129 -42.16 -11.29 -19.34
N GLY A 130 -41.03 -11.32 -18.64
CA GLY A 130 -40.02 -10.25 -18.70
C GLY A 130 -40.54 -8.91 -18.14
N PRO A 131 -39.67 -7.90 -17.96
CA PRO A 131 -40.13 -6.57 -17.60
C PRO A 131 -40.99 -6.05 -18.75
N THR A 132 -42.25 -5.78 -18.46
CA THR A 132 -43.13 -5.06 -19.38
C THR A 132 -42.54 -3.64 -19.50
N GLN A 133 -41.96 -3.32 -20.65
CA GLN A 133 -41.54 -1.96 -21.00
C GLN A 133 -42.75 -1.04 -21.12
#